data_AF-A0A2V7GBP0-F1
#
_entry.id   AF-A0A2V7GBP0-F1
#
_cell.length_a   1.000
_cell.length_b   1.000
_cell.length_c   1.000
_cell.angle_alpha   90.00
_cell.angle_beta   90.00
_cell.angle_gamma   90.00
#
_symmetry.space_group_name_H-M   'P 1'
#
loop_
_entity.id
_entity.type
_entity.pdbx_description
1 polymer ?
#
loop_
_entity_poly.entity_id
_entity_poly.type
_entity_poly.pdbx_seq_one_letter_code
_entity_poly.pdbx_strand_id
1 'polypeptide(L)' 'MIDRYRRPEMARIWSREARYEAWLRVELAVCEVHGRRGLIPADALGR' A
#
# COMPACT_ATOMS: atom_id res chain seq x y z
N MET A 1 -13.76 -10.97 -9.15
CA MET A 1 -15.04 -10.87 -9.90
C MET A 1 -14.74 -11.15 -11.36
N ILE A 2 -15.50 -12.03 -12.02
CA ILE A 2 -15.24 -12.36 -13.42
C ILE A 2 -15.52 -11.14 -14.32
N ASP A 3 -14.82 -11.04 -15.45
CA ASP A 3 -14.89 -9.86 -16.34
C ASP A 3 -16.32 -9.51 -16.77
N ARG A 4 -17.15 -10.52 -17.04
CA ARG A 4 -18.54 -10.36 -17.44
C ARG A 4 -19.41 -9.55 -16.46
N TYR A 5 -19.09 -9.57 -15.17
CA TYR A 5 -19.94 -8.97 -14.13
C TYR A 5 -19.26 -7.85 -13.35
N ARG A 6 -18.01 -7.49 -13.68
CA ARG A 6 -17.32 -6.40 -12.98
C ARG A 6 -17.51 -5.07 -13.68
N ARG A 7 -17.83 -4.02 -12.90
CA ARG A 7 -17.73 -2.64 -13.38
C ARG A 7 -16.26 -2.24 -13.51
N PRO A 8 -15.89 -1.37 -14.48
CA PRO A 8 -14.52 -0.91 -14.64
C PRO A 8 -13.93 -0.28 -13.37
N GLU A 9 -14.72 0.43 -12.55
CA GLU A 9 -14.19 1.00 -11.30
C GLU A 9 -13.82 -0.11 -10.30
N MET A 10 -14.65 -1.14 -10.20
CA MET A 10 -14.42 -2.29 -9.32
C MET A 10 -13.22 -3.12 -9.81
N ALA A 11 -13.10 -3.29 -11.12
CA ALA A 11 -11.94 -3.94 -11.76
C ALA A 11 -10.61 -3.28 -11.35
N ARG A 12 -10.58 -1.95 -11.33
CA ARG A 12 -9.41 -1.15 -10.97
C ARG A 12 -9.06 -1.29 -9.49
N ILE A 13 -10.04 -1.24 -8.60
CA ILE A 13 -9.81 -1.37 -7.14
C ILE A 13 -9.23 -2.75 -6.78
N TRP A 14 -9.74 -3.80 -7.43
CA TRP A 14 -9.30 -5.18 -7.18
C TRP A 14 -8.18 -5.64 -8.13
N SER A 15 -7.52 -4.73 -8.83
CA SER A 15 -6.36 -5.06 -9.66
C SER A 15 -5.15 -5.40 -8.78
N ARG A 16 -4.15 -6.08 -9.36
CA ARG A 16 -2.93 -6.43 -8.61
C ARG A 16 -2.14 -5.17 -8.25
N GLU A 17 -2.12 -4.20 -9.15
CA GLU A 17 -1.47 -2.92 -9.02
C GLU A 17 -2.06 -2.15 -7.84
N ALA A 18 -3.39 -1.99 -7.79
CA ALA A 18 -4.08 -1.34 -6.69
C ALA A 18 -3.85 -2.05 -5.34
N ARG A 19 -3.76 -3.39 -5.35
CA ARG A 19 -3.39 -4.17 -4.16
C ARG A 19 -1.96 -3.87 -3.71
N TYR A 20 -0.99 -3.84 -4.62
CA TYR A 20 0.40 -3.54 -4.27
C TYR A 20 0.58 -2.10 -3.79
N GLU A 21 -0.12 -1.13 -4.40
CA GLU A 21 -0.15 0.25 -3.92
C GLU A 21 -0.78 0.36 -2.52
N ALA A 22 -1.84 -0.39 -2.24
CA ALA A 22 -2.44 -0.45 -0.91
C ALA A 22 -1.47 -1.04 0.12
N TRP A 23 -0.80 -2.14 -0.20
CA TRP A 23 0.21 -2.74 0.67
C TRP A 23 1.37 -1.79 0.92
N LEU A 24 1.91 -1.14 -0.12
CA LEU A 24 2.98 -0.16 0.03
C LEU A 24 2.57 0.98 0.98
N ARG A 25 1.34 1.49 0.89
CA ARG A 25 0.85 2.53 1.81
C ARG A 25 0.81 2.04 3.26
N VAL A 26 0.41 0.79 3.49
CA VAL A 26 0.42 0.20 4.85
C VAL A 26 1.84 0.05 5.35
N GLU A 27 2.75 -0.51 4.55
CA GLU A 27 4.15 -0.71 4.94
C GLU A 27 4.85 0.61 5.25
N LEU A 28 4.61 1.65 4.44
CA LEU A 28 5.15 2.99 4.71
C LEU A 28 4.63 3.58 6.02
N ALA A 29 3.34 3.43 6.31
CA ALA A 29 2.75 3.88 7.57
C ALA A 29 3.33 3.15 8.78
N VAL A 30 3.57 1.84 8.65
CA VAL A 30 4.24 1.01 9.65
C VAL A 30 5.67 1.50 9.87
N CYS A 31 6.46 1.63 8.81
CA CYS A 31 7.83 2.16 8.86
C CYS A 31 7.90 3.56 9.49
N GLU A 32 6.95 4.45 9.19
CA GLU A 32 6.91 5.79 9.79
C GLU A 32 6.76 5.72 11.32
N VAL A 33 5.85 4.87 11.82
CA VAL A 33 5.69 4.68 13.26
C VAL A 33 6.92 4.01 13.87
N HIS A 34 7.52 3.02 13.20
CA HIS A 34 8.75 2.39 13.67
C HIS A 34 9.91 3.37 13.75
N GLY A 35 10.08 4.25 12.77
CA GLY A 35 11.10 5.31 12.78
C GLY A 35 10.90 6.28 13.94
N ARG A 36 9.66 6.73 14.18
CA ARG A 36 9.32 7.57 15.35
C ARG A 36 9.57 6.89 16.69
N ARG A 37 9.43 5.55 16.75
CA ARG A 37 9.71 4.74 17.95
C ARG A 37 11.18 4.34 18.08
N GLY A 38 12.04 4.72 17.13
CA GLY A 38 13.47 4.36 17.13
C GLY A 38 13.75 2.89 16.84
N LEU A 39 12.78 2.15 16.29
CA LEU A 39 12.95 0.73 15.93
C LEU A 39 13.70 0.55 14.61
N ILE A 40 13.68 1.56 13.74
CA ILE A 40 14.47 1.68 12.52
C ILE A 40 15.05 3.10 12.42
N PRO A 41 16.16 3.32 11.67
CA PRO A 41 16.67 4.66 11.41
C PRO A 41 15.60 5.57 10.79
N ALA A 42 15.47 6.80 11.29
CA ALA A 42 14.41 7.72 10.86
C ALA A 42 14.57 8.20 9.40
N ASP A 43 15.79 8.16 8.88
CA ASP A 43 16.17 8.49 7.51
C ASP A 43 15.98 7.34 6.52
N ALA A 44 15.67 6.12 7.00
CA ALA A 44 15.45 4.95 6.15
C ALA A 44 14.26 5.11 5.18
N LEU A 45 13.33 6.02 5.48
CA LEU A 45 12.19 6.36 4.61
C LEU A 45 12.56 7.28 3.44
N GLY A 46 13.82 7.75 3.34
CA GLY A 46 14.31 8.52 2.19
C GLY A 46 13.56 9.82 1.94
N ARG A 47 13.22 10.55 3.02
CA ARG A 47 12.55 11.85 2.93
C ARG A 47 13.46 12.94 2.39
#